data_AF-G2XQD2-F1
#
_entry.id   AF-G2XQD2-F1
#
_cell.length_a   1.000
_cell.length_b   1.000
_cell.length_c   1.000
_cell.angle_alpha   90.00
_cell.angle_beta   90.00
_cell.angle_gamma   90.00
#
_symmetry.space_group_name_H-M   'P 1'
#
loop_
_entity.id
_entity.type
_entity.pdbx_description
1 polymer ?
#
loop_
_entity_poly.entity_id
_entity_poly.type
_entity_poly.pdbx_seq_one_letter_code
_entity_poly.pdbx_strand_id
1 'polypeptide(L)'
;MASRDTATGQSAGDTNDIEMTDAPKEITINETLKIALPDKYQGSRQELDTFLLQLEIYFRFNEDKFTTKESKSIWAASYLRGEATKWIQPYLRDYFEHDDKDRMQPTRTIFNSFEGFKTEIRRIFGNSNELEIAEDKIFNLKQTGSALKYATEFRRYAGTTKSQTRIRKIC
;
A
#
# COMPACT_ATOMS: atom_id res chain seq x y z
N MET A 1 77.39 47.55 -0.22
CA MET A 1 76.34 48.41 0.35
C MET A 1 75.30 47.47 0.94
N ALA A 2 75.42 47.13 2.23
CA ALA A 2 74.64 47.72 3.34
C ALA A 2 73.14 47.35 3.18
N SER A 3 72.47 46.58 4.05
CA SER A 3 72.45 46.67 5.51
C SER A 3 71.75 45.45 6.17
N ARG A 4 72.36 44.98 7.27
CA ARG A 4 71.79 44.71 8.61
C ARG A 4 70.61 43.73 8.86
N ASP A 5 70.96 42.77 9.73
CA ASP A 5 70.32 42.41 11.01
C ASP A 5 69.17 41.38 11.08
N THR A 6 69.55 40.23 11.65
CA THR A 6 68.95 39.49 12.78
C THR A 6 67.55 38.84 12.68
N ALA A 7 67.61 37.50 12.73
CA ALA A 7 67.13 36.64 13.83
C ALA A 7 65.67 36.11 13.84
N THR A 8 65.63 34.80 14.15
CA THR A 8 64.65 34.11 15.02
C THR A 8 63.34 33.61 14.40
N GLY A 9 63.21 32.27 14.41
CA GLY A 9 62.12 31.61 15.14
C GLY A 9 60.89 31.14 14.35
N GLN A 10 60.87 29.82 14.11
CA GLN A 10 59.78 28.89 14.41
C GLN A 10 58.37 29.02 13.80
N SER A 11 57.99 27.94 13.08
CA SER A 11 56.94 26.96 13.47
C SER A 11 55.77 26.78 12.50
N ALA A 12 55.48 25.48 12.25
CA ALA A 12 54.21 24.85 11.80
C ALA A 12 53.66 25.29 10.43
N GLY A 13 53.38 24.45 9.44
CA GLY A 13 52.85 23.08 9.45
C GLY A 13 51.35 23.15 9.13
N ASP A 14 50.96 22.84 7.88
CA ASP A 14 49.60 22.47 7.43
C ASP A 14 49.68 22.08 5.92
N THR A 15 49.73 20.78 5.57
CA THR A 15 48.64 19.85 5.19
C THR A 15 47.96 20.13 3.84
N ASN A 16 48.49 19.41 2.85
CA ASN A 16 48.04 19.06 1.51
C ASN A 16 46.55 19.22 1.15
N ASP A 17 46.32 19.96 0.06
CA ASP A 17 45.13 19.96 -0.77
C ASP A 17 45.08 18.73 -1.68
N ILE A 18 43.98 17.96 -1.66
CA ILE A 18 43.57 17.13 -2.81
C ILE A 18 42.07 17.33 -3.05
N GLU A 19 41.81 17.85 -4.24
CA GLU A 19 40.57 18.22 -4.90
C GLU A 19 39.49 17.12 -4.87
N MET A 20 38.26 17.49 -4.51
CA MET A 20 37.11 16.57 -4.43
C MET A 20 36.10 16.92 -5.53
N THR A 21 36.14 16.18 -6.63
CA THR A 21 35.15 16.27 -7.72
C THR A 21 33.89 15.52 -7.32
N ASP A 22 32.79 16.24 -7.13
CA ASP A 22 31.48 15.69 -6.74
C ASP A 22 30.66 15.35 -7.99
N ALA A 23 30.69 14.07 -8.41
CA ALA A 23 29.77 13.51 -9.39
C ALA A 23 28.80 12.57 -8.65
N PRO A 24 27.47 12.68 -8.82
CA PRO A 24 26.54 11.79 -8.14
C PRO A 24 26.77 10.36 -8.61
N LYS A 25 27.12 9.47 -7.68
CA LYS A 25 27.16 8.02 -7.94
C LYS A 25 25.75 7.57 -8.31
N GLU A 26 25.60 7.17 -9.56
CA GLU A 26 24.44 6.47 -10.08
C GLU A 26 24.16 5.25 -9.18
N ILE A 27 23.01 5.27 -8.48
CA ILE A 27 22.58 4.14 -7.66
C ILE A 27 21.94 3.13 -8.62
N THR A 28 22.74 2.20 -9.13
CA THR A 28 22.21 1.05 -9.88
C THR A 28 21.48 0.14 -8.89
N ILE A 29 20.15 0.28 -8.79
CA ILE A 29 19.32 -0.57 -7.94
C ILE A 29 19.08 -1.91 -8.65
N ASN A 30 20.11 -2.75 -8.73
CA ASN A 30 19.99 -4.16 -9.14
C ASN A 30 19.83 -5.06 -7.92
N GLU A 31 19.02 -4.64 -6.94
CA GLU A 31 18.54 -5.51 -5.88
C GLU A 31 17.08 -5.87 -6.19
N THR A 32 16.81 -7.16 -6.37
CA THR A 32 15.45 -7.67 -6.49
C THR A 32 14.65 -7.28 -5.25
N LEU A 33 13.86 -6.22 -5.34
CA LEU A 33 12.97 -5.75 -4.26
C LEU A 33 12.07 -6.91 -3.84
N LYS A 34 12.29 -7.47 -2.64
CA LYS A 34 11.45 -8.53 -2.07
C LYS A 34 10.16 -7.90 -1.56
N ILE A 35 9.12 -7.87 -2.39
CA ILE A 35 7.79 -7.42 -1.99
C ILE A 35 7.20 -8.43 -1.00
N ALA A 36 6.69 -7.92 0.12
CA ALA A 36 6.01 -8.74 1.12
C ALA A 36 4.79 -9.44 0.49
N LEU A 37 4.58 -10.71 0.86
CA LEU A 37 3.38 -11.43 0.46
C LEU A 37 2.18 -10.92 1.26
N PRO A 38 0.99 -10.83 0.65
CA PRO A 38 -0.24 -10.51 1.35
C PRO A 38 -0.57 -11.52 2.45
N ASP A 39 -1.30 -11.07 3.46
CA ASP A 39 -1.80 -11.94 4.50
C ASP A 39 -2.94 -12.82 4.00
N LYS A 40 -3.22 -13.91 4.73
CA LYS A 40 -4.37 -14.76 4.44
C LYS A 40 -5.64 -14.14 4.99
N TYR A 41 -6.72 -14.15 4.20
CA TYR A 41 -7.99 -13.54 4.57
C TYR A 41 -9.05 -14.58 4.90
N GLN A 42 -9.64 -14.50 6.09
CA GLN A 42 -10.60 -15.51 6.59
C GLN A 42 -12.08 -15.13 6.41
N GLY A 43 -12.39 -13.91 5.95
CA GLY A 43 -13.76 -13.39 5.84
C GLY A 43 -14.13 -12.31 6.87
N SER A 44 -13.16 -11.77 7.62
CA SER A 44 -13.39 -10.67 8.56
C SER A 44 -13.75 -9.38 7.83
N ARG A 45 -14.84 -8.72 8.20
CA ARG A 45 -15.25 -7.48 7.51
C ARG A 45 -14.28 -6.32 7.76
N GLN A 46 -13.66 -6.25 8.94
CA GLN A 46 -12.74 -5.18 9.30
C GLN A 46 -11.40 -5.28 8.56
N GLU A 47 -11.01 -6.49 8.13
CA GLU A 47 -9.72 -6.75 7.49
C GLU A 47 -9.79 -6.72 5.96
N LEU A 48 -11.00 -6.68 5.38
CA LEU A 48 -11.17 -6.81 3.93
C LEU A 48 -10.41 -5.76 3.15
N ASP A 49 -10.55 -4.47 3.48
CA ASP A 49 -9.88 -3.41 2.71
C ASP A 49 -8.36 -3.43 2.90
N THR A 50 -7.88 -3.86 4.07
CA THR A 50 -6.43 -4.07 4.29
C THR A 50 -5.92 -5.20 3.40
N PHE A 51 -6.63 -6.32 3.34
CA PHE A 51 -6.30 -7.43 2.46
C PHE A 51 -6.31 -7.01 0.98
N LEU A 52 -7.35 -6.31 0.52
CA LEU A 52 -7.44 -5.85 -0.86
C LEU A 52 -6.31 -4.86 -1.22
N LEU A 53 -5.92 -3.98 -0.31
CA LEU A 53 -4.80 -3.07 -0.49
C LEU A 53 -3.46 -3.81 -0.60
N GLN A 54 -3.22 -4.82 0.25
CA GLN A 54 -2.02 -5.66 0.17
C GLN A 54 -1.92 -6.37 -1.19
N LEU A 55 -3.03 -6.93 -1.70
CA LEU A 55 -3.08 -7.53 -3.03
C LEU A 55 -2.73 -6.50 -4.12
N GLU A 56 -3.31 -5.29 -4.04
CA GLU A 56 -3.09 -4.25 -5.04
C GLU A 56 -1.63 -3.78 -5.07
N ILE A 57 -1.02 -3.58 -3.90
CA ILE A 57 0.42 -3.29 -3.78
C ILE A 57 1.22 -4.42 -4.44
N TYR A 58 0.92 -5.68 -4.11
CA TYR A 58 1.64 -6.82 -4.68
C TYR A 58 1.55 -6.86 -6.21
N PHE A 59 0.35 -6.66 -6.77
CA PHE A 59 0.14 -6.67 -8.21
C PHE A 59 0.83 -5.52 -8.93
N ARG A 60 0.93 -4.33 -8.30
CA ARG A 60 1.63 -3.18 -8.88
C ARG A 60 3.11 -3.46 -9.10
N PHE A 61 3.75 -4.20 -8.20
CA PHE A 61 5.17 -4.52 -8.32
C PHE A 61 5.47 -5.80 -9.12
N ASN A 62 4.46 -6.59 -9.46
CA ASN A 62 4.61 -7.87 -10.15
C ASN A 62 3.74 -7.94 -11.41
N GLU A 63 3.45 -6.79 -12.03
CA GLU A 63 2.49 -6.69 -13.13
C GLU A 63 2.85 -7.58 -14.33
N ASP A 64 4.15 -7.74 -14.59
CA ASP A 64 4.73 -8.64 -15.60
C ASP A 64 4.34 -10.12 -15.41
N LYS A 65 4.04 -10.53 -14.17
CA LYS A 65 3.66 -11.92 -13.84
C LYS A 65 2.17 -12.18 -14.01
N PHE A 66 1.35 -11.14 -14.21
CA PHE A 66 -0.11 -11.23 -14.27
C PHE A 66 -0.62 -10.83 -15.67
N THR A 67 -0.26 -11.63 -16.68
CA THR A 67 -0.51 -11.33 -18.10
C THR A 67 -1.93 -11.67 -18.56
N THR A 68 -2.65 -12.54 -17.86
CA THR A 68 -4.03 -12.89 -18.18
C THR A 68 -5.02 -12.15 -17.29
N LYS A 69 -6.23 -11.90 -17.81
CA LYS A 69 -7.26 -11.11 -17.12
C LYS A 69 -7.69 -11.73 -15.78
N GLU A 70 -7.68 -13.06 -15.69
CA GLU A 70 -8.05 -13.83 -14.51
C GLU A 70 -6.92 -14.00 -13.48
N SER A 71 -5.65 -13.84 -13.91
CA SER A 71 -4.49 -14.25 -13.11
C SER A 71 -4.45 -13.62 -11.72
N LYS A 72 -4.77 -12.32 -11.63
CA LYS A 72 -4.89 -11.58 -10.37
C LYS A 72 -6.01 -12.13 -9.47
N SER A 73 -7.16 -12.45 -10.05
CA SER A 73 -8.32 -12.98 -9.31
C SER A 73 -8.07 -14.40 -8.79
N ILE A 74 -7.49 -15.29 -9.62
CA ILE A 74 -7.11 -16.66 -9.21
C ILE A 74 -6.07 -16.60 -8.10
N TRP A 75 -5.06 -15.73 -8.26
CA TRP A 75 -4.03 -15.57 -7.25
C TRP A 75 -4.60 -15.01 -5.94
N ALA A 76 -5.44 -13.98 -5.98
CA ALA A 76 -6.13 -13.47 -4.81
C ALA A 76 -6.97 -14.55 -4.10
N ALA A 77 -7.69 -15.38 -4.87
CA ALA A 77 -8.47 -16.50 -4.33
C ALA A 77 -7.59 -17.51 -3.55
N SER A 78 -6.32 -17.69 -3.94
CA SER A 78 -5.38 -18.58 -3.24
C SER A 78 -4.98 -18.09 -1.83
N TYR A 79 -5.25 -16.82 -1.50
CA TYR A 79 -5.02 -16.25 -0.16
C TYR A 79 -6.25 -16.31 0.75
N LEU A 80 -7.41 -16.71 0.22
CA LEU A 80 -8.63 -16.86 1.02
C LEU A 80 -8.54 -18.11 1.90
N ARG A 81 -9.03 -18.01 3.13
CA ARG A 81 -9.12 -19.07 4.14
C ARG A 81 -10.50 -19.07 4.78
N GLY A 82 -10.83 -20.12 5.54
CA GLY A 82 -12.06 -20.17 6.34
C GLY A 82 -13.33 -19.95 5.52
N GLU A 83 -14.20 -19.05 5.99
CA GLU A 83 -15.47 -18.72 5.33
C GLU A 83 -15.27 -18.09 3.94
N ALA A 84 -14.21 -17.31 3.75
CA ALA A 84 -13.89 -16.74 2.44
C ALA A 84 -13.54 -17.82 1.41
N THR A 85 -12.88 -18.91 1.82
CA THR A 85 -12.65 -20.06 0.92
C THR A 85 -13.96 -20.75 0.54
N LYS A 86 -14.84 -20.98 1.51
CA LYS A 86 -16.14 -21.61 1.25
C LYS A 86 -16.96 -20.82 0.24
N TRP A 87 -16.91 -19.49 0.33
CA TRP A 87 -17.55 -18.58 -0.62
C TRP A 87 -16.98 -18.70 -2.04
N ILE A 88 -15.64 -18.67 -2.20
CA ILE A 88 -15.03 -18.63 -3.54
C ILE A 88 -15.03 -19.99 -4.25
N GLN A 89 -15.05 -21.09 -3.47
CA GLN A 89 -14.91 -22.45 -3.95
C GLN A 89 -15.87 -22.84 -5.09
N PRO A 90 -17.21 -22.60 -5.02
CA PRO A 90 -18.09 -22.95 -6.13
C PRO A 90 -17.73 -22.21 -7.43
N TYR A 91 -17.31 -20.95 -7.35
CA TYR A 91 -16.93 -20.17 -8.53
C TYR A 91 -15.59 -20.64 -9.12
N LEU A 92 -14.62 -21.05 -8.29
CA LEU A 92 -13.39 -21.66 -8.79
C LEU A 92 -13.66 -22.97 -9.53
N ARG A 93 -14.53 -23.85 -8.98
CA ARG A 93 -14.92 -25.10 -9.66
C ARG A 93 -15.58 -24.80 -11.00
N ASP A 94 -16.56 -23.91 -11.02
CA ASP A 94 -17.24 -23.48 -12.24
C ASP A 94 -16.27 -22.90 -13.27
N TYR A 95 -15.28 -22.12 -12.84
CA TYR A 95 -14.25 -21.56 -13.72
C TYR A 95 -13.37 -22.63 -14.39
N PHE A 96 -12.99 -23.67 -13.65
CA PHE A 96 -12.12 -24.75 -14.13
C PHE A 96 -12.88 -25.83 -14.93
N GLU A 97 -14.17 -26.00 -14.68
CA GLU A 97 -14.99 -27.06 -15.28
C GLU A 97 -15.74 -26.61 -16.53
N HIS A 98 -15.98 -25.29 -16.70
CA HIS A 98 -16.79 -24.76 -17.80
C HIS A 98 -16.07 -23.69 -18.63
N ASP A 99 -16.43 -23.62 -19.92
CA ASP A 99 -16.05 -22.53 -20.83
C ASP A 99 -16.75 -21.21 -20.47
N ASP A 100 -16.19 -20.07 -20.89
CA ASP A 100 -16.68 -18.74 -20.50
C ASP A 100 -18.18 -18.50 -20.75
N LYS A 101 -18.74 -19.10 -21.80
CA LYS A 101 -20.15 -18.96 -22.17
C LYS A 101 -21.12 -19.72 -21.24
N ASP A 102 -20.65 -20.81 -20.63
CA ASP A 102 -21.46 -21.73 -19.83
C ASP A 102 -21.30 -21.49 -18.32
N ARG A 103 -20.32 -20.66 -17.94
CA ARG A 103 -20.07 -20.24 -16.55
C ARG A 103 -21.23 -19.44 -15.96
N MET A 104 -21.39 -19.58 -14.66
CA MET A 104 -22.28 -18.73 -13.86
C MET A 104 -21.87 -17.25 -14.01
N GLN A 105 -22.85 -16.34 -14.03
CA GLN A 105 -22.57 -14.90 -14.12
C GLN A 105 -21.58 -14.38 -13.06
N PRO A 106 -21.69 -14.75 -11.76
CA PRO A 106 -20.71 -14.35 -10.76
C PRO A 106 -19.29 -14.85 -11.07
N THR A 107 -19.14 -16.07 -11.57
CA THR A 107 -17.84 -16.62 -11.97
C THR A 107 -17.21 -15.78 -13.07
N ARG A 108 -17.99 -15.40 -14.09
CA ARG A 108 -17.52 -14.52 -15.17
C ARG A 108 -17.08 -13.18 -14.62
N THR A 109 -17.87 -12.56 -13.75
CA THR A 109 -17.51 -11.28 -13.10
C THR A 109 -16.20 -11.40 -12.31
N ILE A 110 -16.09 -12.40 -11.44
CA ILE A 110 -14.94 -12.61 -10.54
C ILE A 110 -13.64 -12.77 -11.32
N PHE A 111 -13.65 -13.58 -12.39
CA PHE A 111 -12.44 -13.96 -13.12
C PHE A 111 -12.21 -13.17 -14.42
N ASN A 112 -13.10 -12.23 -14.78
CA ASN A 112 -12.87 -11.34 -15.92
C ASN A 112 -11.97 -10.15 -15.59
N SER A 113 -11.88 -9.75 -14.32
CA SER A 113 -10.93 -8.73 -13.85
C SER A 113 -10.77 -8.75 -12.33
N PHE A 114 -9.67 -8.18 -11.83
CA PHE A 114 -9.49 -7.98 -10.39
C PHE A 114 -10.53 -7.03 -9.78
N GLU A 115 -11.04 -6.05 -10.55
CA GLU A 115 -12.15 -5.19 -10.11
C GLU A 115 -13.46 -5.96 -9.93
N GLY A 116 -13.71 -6.94 -10.80
CA GLY A 116 -14.85 -7.86 -10.65
C GLY A 116 -14.74 -8.70 -9.38
N PHE A 117 -13.55 -9.23 -9.09
CA PHE A 117 -13.26 -9.89 -7.81
C PHE A 117 -13.53 -8.96 -6.60
N LYS A 118 -12.99 -7.73 -6.63
CA LYS A 118 -13.19 -6.73 -5.56
C LYS A 118 -14.67 -6.39 -5.35
N THR A 119 -15.45 -6.35 -6.43
CA THR A 119 -16.89 -6.07 -6.37
C THR A 119 -17.63 -7.19 -5.65
N GLU A 120 -17.43 -8.44 -6.08
CA GLU A 120 -18.15 -9.58 -5.51
C GLU A 120 -17.72 -9.88 -4.06
N ILE A 121 -16.43 -9.78 -3.73
CA ILE A 121 -15.99 -10.01 -2.35
C ILE A 121 -16.51 -8.92 -1.40
N ARG A 122 -16.58 -7.65 -1.83
CA ARG A 122 -17.19 -6.57 -1.04
C ARG A 122 -18.70 -6.73 -0.89
N ARG A 123 -19.38 -7.29 -1.88
CA ARG A 123 -20.82 -7.58 -1.79
C ARG A 123 -21.13 -8.53 -0.62
N ILE A 124 -20.24 -9.48 -0.34
CA ILE A 124 -20.43 -10.49 0.71
C ILE A 124 -19.81 -10.04 2.05
N PHE A 125 -18.54 -9.62 2.02
CA PHE A 125 -17.73 -9.36 3.20
C PHE A 125 -17.47 -7.86 3.47
N GLY A 126 -17.90 -6.96 2.59
CA GLY A 126 -17.68 -5.52 2.75
C GLY A 126 -18.48 -4.92 3.90
N ASN A 127 -18.03 -3.75 4.36
CA ASN A 127 -18.76 -2.95 5.33
C ASN A 127 -19.73 -2.02 4.59
N SER A 128 -21.04 -2.21 4.75
CA SER A 128 -22.02 -1.26 4.21
C SER A 128 -21.92 0.13 4.85
N ASN A 129 -21.35 0.25 6.05
CA ASN A 129 -21.39 1.45 6.87
C ASN A 129 -20.02 2.12 7.06
N GLU A 130 -19.03 1.85 6.19
CA GLU A 130 -17.67 2.41 6.39
C GLU A 130 -17.67 3.95 6.44
N LEU A 131 -18.50 4.59 5.61
CA LEU A 131 -18.68 6.04 5.62
C LEU A 131 -19.31 6.54 6.92
N GLU A 132 -20.39 5.91 7.37
CA GLU A 132 -21.09 6.26 8.62
C GLU A 132 -20.16 6.05 9.83
N ILE A 133 -19.42 4.95 9.87
CA ILE A 133 -18.42 4.67 10.90
C ILE A 133 -17.29 5.71 10.87
N ALA A 134 -16.82 6.11 9.68
CA ALA A 134 -15.77 7.12 9.58
C ALA A 134 -16.27 8.51 10.03
N GLU A 135 -17.50 8.89 9.66
CA GLU A 135 -18.14 10.12 10.10
C GLU A 135 -18.36 10.13 11.63
N ASP A 136 -18.91 9.05 12.19
CA ASP A 136 -19.09 8.88 13.63
C ASP A 136 -17.75 8.93 14.38
N LYS A 137 -16.71 8.31 13.81
CA LYS A 137 -15.38 8.33 14.43
C LYS A 137 -14.74 9.71 14.36
N ILE A 138 -14.90 10.48 13.29
CA ILE A 138 -14.46 11.88 13.23
C ILE A 138 -15.23 12.71 14.24
N PHE A 139 -16.56 12.56 14.32
CA PHE A 139 -17.41 13.33 15.22
C PHE A 139 -17.07 13.07 16.70
N ASN A 140 -16.77 11.82 17.04
CA ASN A 140 -16.43 11.42 18.41
C ASN A 140 -14.92 11.45 18.70
N LEU A 141 -14.06 11.80 17.73
CA LEU A 141 -12.62 11.87 17.95
C LEU A 141 -12.29 13.03 18.89
N LYS A 142 -11.81 12.72 20.09
CA LYS A 142 -11.34 13.70 21.06
C LYS A 142 -9.87 13.48 21.34
N GLN A 143 -9.10 14.57 21.46
CA GLN A 143 -7.72 14.48 21.90
C GLN A 143 -7.68 14.17 23.40
N THR A 144 -7.57 12.89 23.75
CA THR A 144 -7.43 12.42 25.14
C THR A 144 -5.99 12.11 25.52
N GLY A 145 -5.04 12.28 24.57
CA GLY A 145 -3.62 12.01 24.75
C GLY A 145 -2.76 12.77 23.74
N SER A 146 -1.74 12.12 23.18
CA SER A 146 -0.81 12.75 22.22
C SER A 146 -1.52 13.35 20.99
N ALA A 147 -1.21 14.61 20.69
CA ALA A 147 -1.69 15.31 19.50
C ALA A 147 -1.35 14.58 18.19
N LEU A 148 -0.21 13.87 18.15
CA LEU A 148 0.21 13.10 16.98
C LEU A 148 -0.72 11.90 16.71
N LYS A 149 -1.16 11.21 17.78
CA LYS A 149 -2.10 10.08 17.66
C LYS A 149 -3.46 10.56 17.18
N TYR A 150 -3.94 11.69 17.71
CA TYR A 150 -5.15 12.35 17.23
C TYR A 150 -5.03 12.72 15.75
N ALA A 151 -3.94 13.40 15.35
CA ALA A 151 -3.74 13.85 13.97
C ALA A 151 -3.67 12.68 12.98
N THR A 152 -3.05 11.56 13.37
CA THR A 152 -2.95 10.36 12.52
C THR A 152 -4.31 9.72 12.30
N GLU A 153 -5.10 9.50 13.37
CA GLU A 153 -6.45 8.94 13.27
C GLU A 153 -7.39 9.88 12.52
N PHE A 154 -7.35 11.19 12.79
CA PHE A 154 -8.14 12.18 12.06
C PHE A 154 -7.84 12.14 10.57
N ARG A 155 -6.57 12.15 10.18
CA ARG A 155 -6.14 12.13 8.78
C ARG A 155 -6.53 10.82 8.10
N ARG A 156 -6.51 9.71 8.83
CA ARG A 156 -6.98 8.38 8.36
C ARG A 156 -8.47 8.39 8.03
N TYR A 157 -9.34 8.84 8.93
CA TYR A 157 -10.79 8.87 8.68
C TYR A 157 -11.19 9.97 7.67
N ALA A 158 -10.51 11.12 7.70
CA ALA A 158 -10.78 12.21 6.77
C ALA A 158 -10.52 11.82 5.31
N GLY A 159 -9.57 10.90 5.05
CA GLY A 159 -9.33 10.35 3.72
C GLY A 159 -10.45 9.43 3.21
N THR A 160 -11.24 8.84 4.10
CA THR A 160 -12.32 7.88 3.77
C THR A 160 -13.68 8.57 3.58
N THR A 161 -13.88 9.77 4.13
CA THR A 161 -15.17 10.49 4.06
C THR A 161 -15.26 11.36 2.80
N LYS A 162 -16.42 11.37 2.12
CA LYS A 162 -16.70 12.27 0.98
C LYS A 162 -16.88 13.74 1.39
N SER A 163 -16.90 14.03 2.69
CA SER A 163 -17.39 15.29 3.25
C SER A 163 -16.24 16.23 3.66
N GLN A 164 -15.48 16.72 2.68
CA GLN A 164 -14.63 17.90 2.92
C GLN A 164 -15.44 19.20 3.15
N THR A 165 -16.75 19.19 2.91
CA THR A 165 -17.58 20.39 2.96
C THR A 165 -18.10 20.75 4.36
N ARG A 166 -18.25 19.77 5.29
CA ARG A 166 -18.89 20.01 6.59
C ARG A 166 -17.94 20.25 7.77
N ILE A 167 -16.66 19.91 7.62
CA ILE A 167 -15.66 20.01 8.71
C ILE A 167 -15.12 21.45 8.88
N ARG A 168 -15.33 22.34 7.88
CA ARG A 168 -14.93 23.76 7.94
C ARG A 168 -15.70 24.62 8.96
N LYS A 169 -16.52 24.05 9.85
CA LYS A 169 -17.23 24.79 10.90
C LYS A 169 -16.74 24.53 12.33
N ILE A 170 -15.69 23.73 12.52
CA ILE A 170 -15.20 23.39 13.88
C ILE A 170 -13.67 23.63 14.02
N CYS A 171 -13.03 24.27 13.04
CA CYS A 171 -11.70 24.87 13.22
C CYS A 171 -11.81 26.39 13.09
#